data_AF-A0A6L4ZHA1-F1
#
_entry.id   AF-A0A6L4ZHA1-F1
#
_cell.length_a   1.000
_cell.length_b   1.000
_cell.length_c   1.000
_cell.angle_alpha   90.00
_cell.angle_beta   90.00
_cell.angle_gamma   90.00
#
_symmetry.space_group_name_H-M   'P 1'
#
loop_
_entity.id
_entity.type
_entity.pdbx_description
1 polymer ?
#
loop_
_entity_poly.entity_id
_entity_poly.type
_entity_poly.pdbx_seq_one_letter_code
_entity_poly.pdbx_strand_id
1 'polypeptide(L)'
;ISSPITIVIDVDFGPRRFGSPYPAGVIGSTSGQDLSGGDGFYEDFRQSLLQSAGSSEETALYNALPSGTVPTNIGPARDVEVSSPILRALGLIDPIADPTREMTNFGPPPAIGFNSAIPFDFTPDNGIDRNTFDFDSTVVHEVAHALGFTSNAGFRDLVPSFPAFPTVWDLYRFSDSITSQTFSTSQRILTAGTNQSELQVFFANGGSKVLLSTGGPAASRGDRNQSSHWRIKELTPNNTKIGVMDPVGRPGDRDVITQADIDALNVFGYQVGAAQANVTVKVTSPNGSENIGAGGSLPIAWTVNSTNAVSTQSIDLSTDGGASFPIPVALGIAGTARSFNFNVPSSLLTNNARIRVTARDANGTAGDDSSDADFIIATPRADFSLAVTPNSQTVGVGTSTSFNVNVQGLNNFSQQVTLSATTSPQSSDVTTSFSNASVSPGTPSTLTVTTSSTTQAGTINLTITGRSGDITRTVAATVSVVSSPTFMFNVTPATQSVLAGSSGVFSASLQALAGFNQPATLTATSDQSKISNITFSQSTITPGQNSNITIATPVDSPAVTANITITATSGQIVRTATVKLEVLA
;
A
#
# COMPACT_ATOMS: atom_id res chain seq x y z
N ILE A 1 6.68 25.72 -14.00
CA ILE A 1 5.35 26.07 -13.46
C ILE A 1 4.90 24.90 -12.58
N SER A 2 4.57 25.16 -11.31
CA SER A 2 4.09 24.17 -10.32
C SER A 2 2.56 24.08 -10.24
N SER A 3 1.84 24.94 -10.97
CA SER A 3 0.37 24.84 -11.14
C SER A 3 0.02 23.52 -11.83
N PRO A 4 -0.87 22.67 -11.26
CA PRO A 4 -1.16 21.33 -11.79
C PRO A 4 -2.13 21.39 -12.98
N ILE A 5 -1.63 21.83 -14.14
CA ILE A 5 -2.42 21.98 -15.37
C ILE A 5 -1.84 21.16 -16.51
N THR A 6 -2.69 20.76 -17.45
CA THR A 6 -2.29 20.19 -18.74
C THR A 6 -2.66 21.16 -19.86
N ILE A 7 -1.75 21.35 -20.81
CA ILE A 7 -1.94 22.14 -22.03
C ILE A 7 -1.66 21.20 -23.20
N VAL A 8 -2.54 21.20 -24.20
CA VAL A 8 -2.29 20.53 -25.47
C VAL A 8 -1.89 21.59 -26.49
N ILE A 9 -0.75 21.41 -27.13
CA ILE A 9 -0.24 22.30 -28.17
C ILE A 9 -0.13 21.53 -29.47
N ASP A 10 -0.76 22.01 -30.53
CA ASP A 10 -0.59 21.49 -31.89
C ASP A 10 0.76 21.95 -32.44
N VAL A 11 1.60 21.03 -32.90
CA VAL A 11 2.96 21.35 -33.37
C VAL A 11 3.12 20.96 -34.83
N ASP A 12 3.64 21.91 -35.63
CA ASP A 12 4.08 21.67 -37.00
C ASP A 12 5.57 22.00 -37.15
N PHE A 13 6.35 21.04 -37.63
CA PHE A 13 7.76 21.24 -37.99
C PHE A 13 7.91 21.03 -39.49
N GLY A 14 8.03 22.13 -40.23
CA GLY A 14 8.05 22.09 -41.68
C GLY A 14 8.41 23.43 -42.33
N PRO A 15 8.59 23.47 -43.66
CA PRO A 15 8.94 24.70 -44.38
C PRO A 15 7.74 25.65 -44.55
N ARG A 16 6.55 25.23 -44.08
CA ARG A 16 5.29 25.98 -44.07
C ARG A 16 4.66 25.77 -42.70
N ARG A 17 3.92 26.77 -42.22
CA ARG A 17 3.17 26.75 -40.97
C ARG A 17 1.74 26.30 -41.23
N PHE A 18 1.41 25.08 -40.84
CA PHE A 18 0.09 24.45 -41.05
C PHE A 18 -0.40 24.64 -42.51
N GLY A 19 0.50 24.41 -43.47
CA GLY A 19 0.25 24.57 -44.91
C GLY A 19 0.41 25.99 -45.47
N SER A 20 0.60 27.01 -44.63
CA SER A 20 0.79 28.42 -45.05
C SER A 20 2.27 28.83 -45.05
N PRO A 21 2.75 29.71 -45.96
CA PRO A 21 4.13 30.19 -45.92
C PRO A 21 4.45 30.95 -44.62
N TYR A 22 5.65 30.76 -44.06
CA TYR A 22 6.14 31.62 -42.98
C TYR A 22 6.37 33.05 -43.50
N PRO A 23 6.12 34.09 -42.69
CA PRO A 23 6.61 35.43 -42.98
C PRO A 23 8.14 35.45 -43.06
N ALA A 24 8.69 36.41 -43.80
CA ALA A 24 10.14 36.50 -44.01
C ALA A 24 10.88 36.66 -42.66
N GLY A 25 11.90 35.83 -42.44
CA GLY A 25 12.76 35.88 -41.25
C GLY A 25 12.17 35.23 -39.99
N VAL A 26 10.99 34.60 -40.07
CA VAL A 26 10.35 33.93 -38.93
C VAL A 26 10.90 32.51 -38.77
N ILE A 27 11.48 32.23 -37.59
CA ILE A 27 12.07 30.92 -37.24
C ILE A 27 11.08 30.01 -36.52
N GLY A 28 10.23 30.59 -35.68
CA GLY A 28 9.15 29.94 -34.93
C GLY A 28 7.95 30.88 -34.91
N SER A 29 6.77 30.32 -34.70
CA SER A 29 5.56 31.15 -34.59
C SER A 29 4.45 30.44 -33.84
N THR A 30 3.92 31.10 -32.82
CA THR A 30 2.81 30.62 -31.99
C THR A 30 1.47 31.28 -32.35
N SER A 31 0.39 30.52 -32.18
CA SER A 31 -0.98 30.99 -32.11
C SER A 31 -1.51 30.56 -30.75
N GLY A 32 -1.88 31.53 -29.91
CA GLY A 32 -2.49 31.26 -28.62
C GLY A 32 -3.94 30.80 -28.74
N GLN A 33 -4.47 30.24 -27.66
CA GLN A 33 -5.90 30.08 -27.43
C GLN A 33 -6.29 31.12 -26.39
N ASP A 34 -6.47 32.35 -26.85
CA ASP A 34 -6.74 33.51 -26.02
C ASP A 34 -8.26 33.71 -25.90
N LEU A 35 -8.73 33.83 -24.66
CA LEU A 35 -10.15 33.89 -24.32
C LEU A 35 -10.49 35.24 -23.66
N SER A 36 -11.73 35.66 -23.84
CA SER A 36 -12.30 36.84 -23.20
C SER A 36 -13.71 36.55 -22.69
N GLY A 37 -14.12 37.25 -21.64
CA GLY A 37 -15.44 37.07 -21.03
C GLY A 37 -16.42 38.19 -21.34
N GLY A 38 -15.99 39.24 -22.04
CA GLY A 38 -16.80 40.43 -22.32
C GLY A 38 -16.78 41.45 -21.17
N ASP A 39 -17.77 42.35 -21.18
CA ASP A 39 -17.83 43.49 -20.25
C ASP A 39 -17.92 43.04 -18.79
N GLY A 40 -16.85 43.27 -18.01
CA GLY A 40 -16.76 42.94 -16.59
C GLY A 40 -15.82 41.77 -16.26
N PHE A 41 -15.38 40.99 -17.25
CA PHE A 41 -14.54 39.81 -17.05
C PHE A 41 -13.21 40.11 -16.34
N TYR A 42 -12.67 41.31 -16.52
CA TYR A 42 -11.47 41.74 -15.81
C TYR A 42 -11.61 41.65 -14.29
N GLU A 43 -12.80 41.95 -13.73
CA GLU A 43 -13.00 41.84 -12.28
C GLU A 43 -12.96 40.39 -11.82
N ASP A 44 -13.60 39.47 -12.55
CA ASP A 44 -13.58 38.04 -12.23
C ASP A 44 -12.15 37.50 -12.28
N PHE A 45 -11.40 37.87 -13.34
CA PHE A 45 -9.99 37.53 -13.47
C PHE A 45 -9.14 38.08 -12.31
N ARG A 46 -9.32 39.36 -11.94
CA ARG A 46 -8.63 39.99 -10.81
C ARG A 46 -8.93 39.28 -9.49
N GLN A 47 -10.16 38.84 -9.26
CA GLN A 47 -10.52 38.07 -8.07
C GLN A 47 -9.82 36.70 -8.05
N SER A 48 -9.73 36.02 -9.19
CA SER A 48 -9.00 34.75 -9.28
C SER A 48 -7.51 34.92 -9.02
N LEU A 49 -6.86 35.98 -9.53
CA LEU A 49 -5.47 36.31 -9.19
C LEU A 49 -5.28 36.50 -7.68
N LEU A 50 -6.19 37.24 -7.02
CA LEU A 50 -6.15 37.44 -5.57
C LEU A 50 -6.27 36.12 -4.79
N GLN A 51 -7.11 35.20 -5.26
CA GLN A 51 -7.30 33.90 -4.63
C GLN A 51 -6.12 32.95 -4.86
N SER A 52 -5.41 33.09 -5.97
CA SER A 52 -4.30 32.21 -6.36
C SER A 52 -2.92 32.74 -5.94
N ALA A 53 -2.84 33.91 -5.32
CA ALA A 53 -1.59 34.55 -4.93
C ALA A 53 -0.72 33.61 -4.09
N GLY A 54 0.50 33.33 -4.57
CA GLY A 54 1.47 32.44 -3.93
C GLY A 54 2.41 33.16 -2.95
N SER A 55 2.40 34.50 -2.92
CA SER A 55 3.24 35.33 -2.04
C SER A 55 2.54 36.59 -1.53
N SER A 56 3.12 37.21 -0.49
CA SER A 56 2.69 38.52 0.01
C SER A 56 2.85 39.63 -1.03
N GLU A 57 3.90 39.53 -1.85
CA GLU A 57 4.25 40.45 -2.91
C GLU A 57 3.21 40.40 -4.04
N GLU A 58 2.83 39.20 -4.48
CA GLU A 58 1.74 38.98 -5.43
C GLU A 58 0.41 39.46 -4.87
N THR A 59 0.11 39.14 -3.61
CA THR A 59 -1.12 39.62 -2.93
C THR A 59 -1.19 41.15 -2.96
N ALA A 60 -0.09 41.83 -2.64
CA ALA A 60 -0.03 43.29 -2.67
C ALA A 60 -0.18 43.85 -4.09
N LEU A 61 0.47 43.22 -5.08
CA LEU A 61 0.40 43.62 -6.49
C LEU A 61 -1.01 43.45 -7.06
N TYR A 62 -1.65 42.31 -6.84
CA TYR A 62 -3.02 42.03 -7.31
C TYR A 62 -4.04 42.93 -6.61
N ASN A 63 -3.85 43.24 -5.33
CA ASN A 63 -4.70 44.22 -4.65
C ASN A 63 -4.55 45.62 -5.25
N ALA A 64 -3.34 45.98 -5.69
CA ALA A 64 -3.06 47.27 -6.32
C ALA A 64 -3.57 47.37 -7.77
N LEU A 65 -3.96 46.25 -8.41
CA LEU A 65 -4.64 46.31 -9.70
C LEU A 65 -5.96 47.09 -9.55
N PRO A 66 -6.28 48.00 -10.51
CA PRO A 66 -7.48 48.84 -10.45
C PRO A 66 -8.76 48.03 -10.26
N SER A 67 -9.75 48.57 -9.55
CA SER A 67 -11.09 47.99 -9.47
C SER A 67 -12.05 48.61 -10.50
N GLY A 68 -13.01 47.83 -10.97
CA GLY A 68 -14.01 48.14 -11.98
C GLY A 68 -13.47 48.18 -13.41
N THR A 69 -12.49 49.06 -13.67
CA THR A 69 -11.94 49.31 -15.00
C THR A 69 -10.43 49.50 -14.96
N VAL A 70 -9.72 48.96 -15.94
CA VAL A 70 -8.29 49.22 -16.14
C VAL A 70 -8.12 50.52 -16.94
N PRO A 71 -7.44 51.56 -16.41
CA PRO A 71 -7.15 52.75 -17.18
C PRO A 71 -6.13 52.41 -18.27
N THR A 72 -6.43 52.73 -19.53
CA THR A 72 -5.48 52.62 -20.65
C THR A 72 -5.37 53.95 -21.39
N ASN A 73 -4.31 54.14 -22.18
CA ASN A 73 -4.12 55.34 -22.98
C ASN A 73 -5.06 55.44 -24.20
N ILE A 74 -5.91 54.43 -24.41
CA ILE A 74 -6.90 54.36 -25.50
C ILE A 74 -8.35 54.27 -24.98
N GLY A 75 -8.55 54.46 -23.67
CA GLY A 75 -9.84 54.41 -22.97
C GLY A 75 -9.85 53.39 -21.82
N PRO A 76 -10.81 53.46 -20.88
CA PRO A 76 -10.93 52.45 -19.83
C PRO A 76 -11.30 51.08 -20.43
N ALA A 77 -10.70 50.01 -19.93
CA ALA A 77 -11.00 48.63 -20.29
C ALA A 77 -11.77 47.94 -19.17
N ARG A 78 -12.78 47.14 -19.52
CA ARG A 78 -13.58 46.30 -18.58
C ARG A 78 -13.45 44.81 -18.85
N ASP A 79 -12.69 44.46 -19.88
CA ASP A 79 -12.40 43.10 -20.31
C ASP A 79 -10.87 42.93 -20.37
N VAL A 80 -10.41 41.69 -20.30
CA VAL A 80 -9.00 41.30 -20.41
C VAL A 80 -8.90 40.03 -21.24
N GLU A 81 -7.94 40.00 -22.16
CA GLU A 81 -7.64 38.82 -22.95
C GLU A 81 -6.68 37.92 -22.17
N VAL A 82 -7.06 36.67 -21.97
CA VAL A 82 -6.34 35.72 -21.13
C VAL A 82 -6.14 34.41 -21.88
N SER A 83 -4.89 33.95 -21.95
CA SER A 83 -4.59 32.66 -22.55
C SER A 83 -5.22 31.53 -21.73
N SER A 84 -5.72 30.49 -22.40
CA SER A 84 -6.35 29.36 -21.72
C SER A 84 -5.43 28.71 -20.66
N PRO A 85 -4.09 28.61 -20.84
CA PRO A 85 -3.21 28.15 -19.78
C PRO A 85 -3.24 28.98 -18.48
N ILE A 86 -3.35 30.31 -18.57
CA ILE A 86 -3.48 31.17 -17.38
C ILE A 86 -4.83 30.89 -16.70
N LEU A 87 -5.92 30.77 -17.47
CA LEU A 87 -7.24 30.46 -16.92
C LEU A 87 -7.26 29.11 -16.19
N ARG A 88 -6.54 28.09 -16.71
CA ARG A 88 -6.37 26.80 -16.01
C ARG A 88 -5.59 26.97 -14.71
N ALA A 89 -4.49 27.72 -14.75
CA ALA A 89 -3.64 27.94 -13.58
C ALA A 89 -4.42 28.64 -12.45
N LEU A 90 -5.37 29.51 -12.80
CA LEU A 90 -6.24 30.24 -11.89
C LEU A 90 -7.53 29.48 -11.51
N GLY A 91 -7.76 28.27 -12.04
CA GLY A 91 -8.96 27.47 -11.78
C GLY A 91 -10.25 28.03 -12.38
N LEU A 92 -10.14 28.90 -13.39
CA LEU A 92 -11.28 29.49 -14.10
C LEU A 92 -11.85 28.56 -15.19
N ILE A 93 -11.05 27.63 -15.68
CA ILE A 93 -11.46 26.53 -16.57
C ILE A 93 -10.81 25.21 -16.09
N ASP A 94 -11.23 24.08 -16.66
CA ASP A 94 -10.77 22.73 -16.24
C ASP A 94 -9.23 22.65 -16.23
N PRO A 95 -8.57 22.10 -15.19
CA PRO A 95 -7.11 21.99 -15.18
C PRO A 95 -6.54 21.08 -16.29
N ILE A 96 -7.34 20.20 -16.88
CA ILE A 96 -6.90 19.28 -17.95
C ILE A 96 -7.50 19.74 -19.28
N ALA A 97 -6.64 20.08 -20.25
CA ALA A 97 -7.07 20.44 -21.59
C ALA A 97 -7.71 19.26 -22.34
N ASP A 98 -8.89 19.50 -22.93
CA ASP A 98 -9.58 18.58 -23.85
C ASP A 98 -9.91 19.32 -25.17
N PRO A 99 -8.98 19.33 -26.14
CA PRO A 99 -9.17 20.06 -27.40
C PRO A 99 -10.43 19.64 -28.18
N THR A 100 -10.88 18.40 -28.03
CA THR A 100 -12.05 17.89 -28.76
C THR A 100 -13.33 18.52 -28.23
N ARG A 101 -13.46 18.62 -26.90
CA ARG A 101 -14.62 19.25 -26.26
C ARG A 101 -14.55 20.78 -26.28
N GLU A 102 -13.34 21.32 -26.21
CA GLU A 102 -13.10 22.75 -26.08
C GLU A 102 -13.19 23.49 -27.42
N MET A 103 -12.99 22.82 -28.56
CA MET A 103 -13.02 23.42 -29.90
C MET A 103 -14.23 24.33 -30.16
N THR A 104 -15.41 23.95 -29.64
CA THR A 104 -16.66 24.71 -29.86
C THR A 104 -16.71 26.00 -29.04
N ASN A 105 -16.13 26.00 -27.85
CA ASN A 105 -16.25 27.11 -26.89
C ASN A 105 -15.01 28.00 -26.86
N PHE A 106 -13.82 27.42 -27.05
CA PHE A 106 -12.52 28.09 -26.92
C PHE A 106 -11.81 28.25 -28.27
N GLY A 107 -12.30 27.59 -29.32
CA GLY A 107 -11.61 27.52 -30.60
C GLY A 107 -10.44 26.52 -30.59
N PRO A 108 -9.56 26.57 -31.60
CA PRO A 108 -8.45 25.62 -31.71
C PRO A 108 -7.51 25.71 -30.49
N PRO A 109 -6.85 24.60 -30.12
CA PRO A 109 -5.82 24.64 -29.09
C PRO A 109 -4.65 25.55 -29.53
N PRO A 110 -3.80 25.97 -28.59
CA PRO A 110 -2.56 26.67 -28.95
C PRO A 110 -1.77 25.87 -30.00
N ALA A 111 -1.17 26.56 -30.97
CA ALA A 111 -0.48 25.93 -32.08
C ALA A 111 0.86 26.60 -32.38
N ILE A 112 1.92 25.80 -32.51
CA ILE A 112 3.29 26.27 -32.77
C ILE A 112 3.79 25.70 -34.09
N GLY A 113 4.29 26.58 -34.96
CA GLY A 113 5.01 26.21 -36.17
C GLY A 113 6.50 26.51 -36.04
N PHE A 114 7.35 25.52 -36.31
CA PHE A 114 8.80 25.69 -36.43
C PHE A 114 9.23 25.61 -37.90
N ASN A 115 9.95 26.64 -38.36
CA ASN A 115 10.30 26.78 -39.77
C ASN A 115 11.50 25.93 -40.15
N SER A 116 11.26 24.72 -40.64
CA SER A 116 12.32 23.77 -41.03
C SER A 116 13.12 24.19 -42.26
N ALA A 117 12.78 25.31 -42.93
CA ALA A 117 13.61 25.89 -43.99
C ALA A 117 14.84 26.62 -43.43
N ILE A 118 14.89 26.83 -42.12
CA ILE A 118 15.98 27.47 -41.39
C ILE A 118 16.75 26.38 -40.63
N PRO A 119 18.09 26.41 -40.65
CA PRO A 119 18.89 25.38 -39.98
C PRO A 119 18.85 25.54 -38.46
N PHE A 120 18.48 24.46 -37.77
CA PHE A 120 18.42 24.37 -36.31
C PHE A 120 19.50 23.43 -35.75
N ASP A 121 20.00 23.76 -34.57
CA ASP A 121 20.76 22.88 -33.69
C ASP A 121 19.80 22.22 -32.70
N PHE A 122 19.80 20.89 -32.65
CA PHE A 122 18.94 20.11 -31.76
C PHE A 122 19.66 19.59 -30.52
N THR A 123 20.95 19.93 -30.35
CA THR A 123 21.84 19.36 -29.33
C THR A 123 22.56 20.44 -28.52
N PRO A 124 21.83 21.26 -27.73
CA PRO A 124 22.38 22.45 -27.07
C PRO A 124 23.50 22.15 -26.04
N ASP A 125 23.69 20.89 -25.64
CA ASP A 125 24.71 20.45 -24.69
C ASP A 125 26.15 20.50 -25.23
N ASN A 126 26.34 20.58 -26.56
CA ASN A 126 27.66 20.67 -27.17
C ASN A 126 28.06 22.10 -27.59
N GLY A 127 27.25 23.10 -27.22
CA GLY A 127 27.30 24.45 -27.77
C GLY A 127 26.28 24.64 -28.89
N ILE A 128 26.23 25.82 -29.51
CA ILE A 128 25.38 26.07 -30.68
C ILE A 128 26.29 26.39 -31.86
N ASP A 129 26.11 25.66 -32.95
CA ASP A 129 26.85 25.91 -34.18
C ASP A 129 26.60 27.34 -34.71
N ARG A 130 27.66 28.02 -35.17
CA ARG A 130 27.61 29.46 -35.54
C ARG A 130 26.59 29.82 -36.63
N ASN A 131 26.11 28.84 -37.40
CA ASN A 131 25.21 29.04 -38.54
C ASN A 131 23.82 28.44 -38.32
N THR A 132 23.55 27.91 -37.12
CA THR A 132 22.28 27.29 -36.75
C THR A 132 21.63 28.07 -35.62
N PHE A 133 20.31 28.00 -35.53
CA PHE A 133 19.56 28.53 -34.39
C PHE A 133 19.39 27.42 -33.34
N ASP A 134 19.44 27.76 -32.06
CA ASP A 134 19.11 26.82 -30.99
C ASP A 134 17.62 26.45 -31.04
N PHE A 135 17.33 25.17 -31.32
CA PHE A 135 15.96 24.68 -31.35
C PHE A 135 15.32 24.72 -29.96
N ASP A 136 16.06 24.42 -28.89
CA ASP A 136 15.55 24.43 -27.51
C ASP A 136 15.12 25.84 -27.11
N SER A 137 15.98 26.84 -27.36
CA SER A 137 15.64 28.26 -27.16
C SER A 137 14.39 28.68 -27.95
N THR A 138 14.29 28.24 -29.20
CA THR A 138 13.14 28.57 -30.06
C THR A 138 11.86 27.92 -29.52
N VAL A 139 11.91 26.66 -29.10
CA VAL A 139 10.77 25.97 -28.48
C VAL A 139 10.33 26.69 -27.21
N VAL A 140 11.27 27.02 -26.31
CA VAL A 140 10.97 27.72 -25.07
C VAL A 140 10.31 29.08 -25.33
N HIS A 141 10.83 29.84 -26.30
CA HIS A 141 10.26 31.12 -26.72
C HIS A 141 8.82 30.98 -27.22
N GLU A 142 8.58 30.04 -28.14
CA GLU A 142 7.24 29.85 -28.71
C GLU A 142 6.23 29.31 -27.68
N VAL A 143 6.67 28.45 -26.76
CA VAL A 143 5.85 27.97 -25.64
C VAL A 143 5.49 29.12 -24.71
N ALA A 144 6.40 30.06 -24.45
CA ALA A 144 6.10 31.22 -23.62
C ALA A 144 4.97 32.09 -24.21
N HIS A 145 4.90 32.27 -25.55
CA HIS A 145 3.73 32.89 -26.18
C HIS A 145 2.44 32.14 -25.85
N ALA A 146 2.42 30.81 -25.94
CA ALA A 146 1.24 30.01 -25.59
C ALA A 146 0.86 30.15 -24.11
N LEU A 147 1.84 30.38 -23.23
CA LEU A 147 1.64 30.62 -21.80
C LEU A 147 1.15 32.04 -21.47
N GLY A 148 0.97 32.94 -22.45
CA GLY A 148 0.38 34.26 -22.25
C GLY A 148 1.35 35.43 -22.37
N PHE A 149 2.55 35.22 -22.92
CA PHE A 149 3.38 36.31 -23.43
C PHE A 149 2.77 36.87 -24.74
N THR A 150 1.57 37.42 -24.64
CA THR A 150 0.81 38.00 -25.76
C THR A 150 0.52 39.46 -25.42
N SER A 151 0.34 40.32 -26.43
CA SER A 151 0.07 41.75 -26.20
C SER A 151 -0.83 42.30 -27.30
N ASN A 152 -1.82 43.08 -26.86
CA ASN A 152 -2.69 43.84 -27.75
C ASN A 152 -2.20 45.27 -27.98
N ALA A 153 -1.06 45.65 -27.40
CA ALA A 153 -0.48 46.97 -27.62
C ALA A 153 -0.16 47.18 -29.11
N GLY A 154 -0.67 48.28 -29.67
CA GLY A 154 -0.50 48.65 -31.07
C GLY A 154 -1.55 48.08 -32.03
N PHE A 155 -2.50 47.25 -31.58
CA PHE A 155 -3.55 46.72 -32.48
C PHE A 155 -4.44 47.81 -33.08
N ARG A 156 -4.70 48.91 -32.35
CA ARG A 156 -5.44 50.07 -32.90
C ARG A 156 -4.76 50.74 -34.10
N ASP A 157 -3.45 50.56 -34.25
CA ASP A 157 -2.73 51.08 -35.42
C ASP A 157 -3.04 50.27 -36.68
N LEU A 158 -3.47 49.01 -36.52
CA LEU A 158 -3.92 48.14 -37.61
C LEU A 158 -5.43 48.20 -37.80
N VAL A 159 -6.17 48.22 -36.69
CA VAL A 159 -7.64 48.19 -36.66
C VAL A 159 -8.13 49.35 -35.77
N PRO A 160 -8.41 50.55 -36.33
CA PRO A 160 -8.75 51.73 -35.53
C PRO A 160 -9.95 51.58 -34.59
N SER A 161 -10.87 50.65 -34.89
CA SER A 161 -12.05 50.33 -34.08
C SER A 161 -11.79 49.30 -32.98
N PHE A 162 -10.56 48.78 -32.84
CA PHE A 162 -10.23 47.78 -31.82
C PHE A 162 -10.49 48.34 -30.41
N PRO A 163 -11.23 47.65 -29.53
CA PRO A 163 -11.58 48.18 -28.22
C PRO A 163 -10.36 48.35 -27.30
N ALA A 164 -10.52 49.05 -26.18
CA ALA A 164 -9.50 49.09 -25.14
C ALA A 164 -9.49 47.73 -24.43
N PHE A 165 -8.60 46.84 -24.87
CA PHE A 165 -8.66 45.42 -24.54
C PHE A 165 -7.24 44.87 -24.28
N PRO A 166 -6.72 44.99 -23.05
CA PRO A 166 -5.38 44.53 -22.70
C PRO A 166 -5.31 42.99 -22.60
N THR A 167 -4.16 42.41 -22.91
CA THR A 167 -3.82 41.06 -22.42
C THR A 167 -3.35 41.11 -20.97
N VAL A 168 -3.15 39.95 -20.33
CA VAL A 168 -2.55 39.90 -18.98
C VAL A 168 -1.18 40.58 -18.94
N TRP A 169 -0.36 40.44 -19.98
CA TRP A 169 0.91 41.16 -20.14
C TRP A 169 0.73 42.68 -20.07
N ASP A 170 -0.28 43.19 -20.75
CA ASP A 170 -0.53 44.63 -20.86
C ASP A 170 -1.09 45.24 -19.58
N LEU A 171 -1.63 44.44 -18.65
CA LEU A 171 -1.99 44.89 -17.29
C LEU A 171 -0.76 45.38 -16.51
N TYR A 172 0.45 45.12 -16.99
CA TYR A 172 1.69 45.55 -16.38
C TYR A 172 2.54 46.43 -17.32
N ARG A 173 2.01 46.84 -18.49
CA ARG A 173 2.70 47.70 -19.47
C ARG A 173 2.43 49.17 -19.22
N PHE A 174 3.46 49.95 -18.96
CA PHE A 174 3.38 51.39 -18.66
C PHE A 174 4.40 52.21 -19.43
N SER A 175 4.27 53.55 -19.37
CA SER A 175 5.38 54.45 -19.64
C SER A 175 6.46 54.34 -18.55
N ASP A 176 7.69 54.74 -18.87
CA ASP A 176 8.80 54.72 -17.91
C ASP A 176 8.62 55.68 -16.70
N SER A 177 7.59 56.53 -16.70
CA SER A 177 7.25 57.39 -15.56
C SER A 177 6.56 56.66 -14.40
N ILE A 178 6.22 55.38 -14.55
CA ILE A 178 5.50 54.60 -13.53
C ILE A 178 6.25 54.48 -12.21
N THR A 179 5.50 54.48 -11.10
CA THR A 179 5.99 54.22 -9.74
C THR A 179 5.01 53.34 -8.98
N SER A 180 5.44 52.71 -7.88
CA SER A 180 4.56 51.88 -7.04
C SER A 180 3.36 52.65 -6.48
N GLN A 181 3.50 53.96 -6.21
CA GLN A 181 2.39 54.80 -5.72
C GLN A 181 1.34 55.09 -6.80
N THR A 182 1.74 55.06 -8.08
CA THR A 182 0.88 55.43 -9.20
C THR A 182 0.39 54.23 -10.01
N PHE A 183 0.71 53.00 -9.57
CA PHE A 183 0.38 51.75 -10.26
C PHE A 183 -1.13 51.57 -10.56
N SER A 184 -1.98 51.86 -9.57
CA SER A 184 -3.43 51.66 -9.69
C SER A 184 -4.13 52.70 -10.57
N THR A 185 -3.53 53.88 -10.76
CA THR A 185 -4.15 55.00 -11.50
C THR A 185 -3.49 55.28 -12.84
N SER A 186 -2.26 54.84 -13.06
CA SER A 186 -1.53 55.09 -14.31
C SER A 186 -2.11 54.27 -15.46
N GLN A 187 -2.18 54.90 -16.62
CA GLN A 187 -2.68 54.26 -17.83
C GLN A 187 -1.74 53.13 -18.29
N ARG A 188 -2.33 51.98 -18.64
CA ARG A 188 -1.67 50.95 -19.42
C ARG A 188 -1.49 51.42 -20.86
N ILE A 189 -0.30 51.22 -21.43
CA ILE A 189 0.01 51.70 -22.78
C ILE A 189 -0.40 50.65 -23.80
N LEU A 190 -1.50 50.84 -24.51
CA LEU A 190 -1.99 49.92 -25.56
C LEU A 190 -1.74 50.43 -26.99
N THR A 191 -0.90 51.45 -27.15
CA THR A 191 -0.46 51.95 -28.47
C THR A 191 0.97 51.54 -28.75
N ALA A 192 1.32 51.36 -30.03
CA ALA A 192 2.72 51.28 -30.41
C ALA A 192 3.40 52.62 -30.15
N GLY A 193 4.70 52.56 -29.87
CA GLY A 193 5.55 53.73 -29.72
C GLY A 193 5.60 54.55 -31.00
N THR A 194 5.88 55.83 -30.84
CA THR A 194 6.03 56.76 -31.96
C THR A 194 7.40 56.66 -32.63
N ASN A 195 8.43 56.23 -31.89
CA ASN A 195 9.80 56.08 -32.36
C ASN A 195 10.59 55.09 -31.48
N GLN A 196 11.82 54.74 -31.91
CA GLN A 196 12.70 53.80 -31.22
C GLN A 196 13.16 54.27 -29.82
N SER A 197 13.18 55.57 -29.56
CA SER A 197 13.63 56.12 -28.27
C SER A 197 12.54 56.10 -27.19
N GLU A 198 11.28 55.86 -27.59
CA GLU A 198 10.19 55.74 -26.63
C GLU A 198 10.38 54.47 -25.78
N LEU A 199 10.15 54.61 -24.47
CA LEU A 199 10.26 53.52 -23.51
C LEU A 199 8.88 53.11 -23.03
N GLN A 200 8.59 51.82 -23.15
CA GLN A 200 7.51 51.16 -22.45
C GLN A 200 8.12 50.10 -21.54
N VAL A 201 7.55 49.95 -20.36
CA VAL A 201 8.10 49.07 -19.31
C VAL A 201 7.04 48.11 -18.80
N PHE A 202 7.46 46.89 -18.55
CA PHE A 202 6.76 45.95 -17.69
C PHE A 202 7.10 46.33 -16.25
N PHE A 203 6.07 46.64 -15.46
CA PHE A 203 6.22 47.08 -14.08
C PHE A 203 5.43 46.16 -13.16
N ALA A 204 6.17 45.34 -12.41
CA ALA A 204 5.63 44.36 -11.48
C ALA A 204 6.62 44.14 -10.31
N ASN A 205 6.31 43.19 -9.43
CA ASN A 205 7.22 42.60 -8.44
C ASN A 205 8.12 43.60 -7.69
N GLY A 206 7.56 44.36 -6.74
CA GLY A 206 8.34 45.30 -5.92
C GLY A 206 8.75 46.60 -6.63
N GLY A 207 8.33 46.80 -7.88
CA GLY A 207 8.53 48.05 -8.63
C GLY A 207 9.71 48.02 -9.60
N SER A 208 10.14 46.83 -10.02
CA SER A 208 11.15 46.65 -11.06
C SER A 208 10.59 47.05 -12.42
N LYS A 209 11.39 47.77 -13.20
CA LYS A 209 11.08 48.17 -14.59
C LYS A 209 11.87 47.32 -15.56
N VAL A 210 11.18 46.53 -16.38
CA VAL A 210 11.79 45.73 -17.44
C VAL A 210 11.36 46.30 -18.79
N LEU A 211 12.31 46.56 -19.69
CA LEU A 211 12.01 47.21 -20.97
C LEU A 211 11.22 46.27 -21.90
N LEU A 212 10.13 46.79 -22.46
CA LEU A 212 9.29 46.10 -23.43
C LEU A 212 9.60 46.58 -24.85
N SER A 213 9.33 45.71 -25.82
CA SER A 213 9.23 46.15 -27.20
C SER A 213 8.07 47.13 -27.36
N THR A 214 8.28 48.16 -28.18
CA THR A 214 7.33 49.26 -28.39
C THR A 214 6.64 49.24 -29.74
N GLY A 215 7.04 48.38 -30.68
CA GLY A 215 6.31 48.21 -31.93
C GLY A 215 4.95 47.54 -31.72
N GLY A 216 4.11 47.61 -32.76
CA GLY A 216 2.81 46.93 -32.78
C GLY A 216 2.93 45.44 -33.14
N PRO A 217 1.81 44.71 -33.20
CA PRO A 217 1.78 43.25 -33.42
C PRO A 217 2.37 42.82 -34.78
N ALA A 218 2.37 43.70 -35.79
CA ALA A 218 3.03 43.48 -37.08
C ALA A 218 4.44 44.09 -37.15
N ALA A 219 5.11 44.27 -36.01
CA ALA A 219 6.40 44.96 -35.89
C ALA A 219 6.38 46.39 -36.48
N SER A 220 5.22 47.05 -36.39
CA SER A 220 4.98 48.38 -36.96
C SER A 220 5.29 49.49 -35.94
N ARG A 221 5.81 50.63 -36.41
CA ARG A 221 6.12 51.81 -35.58
C ARG A 221 7.08 51.46 -34.42
N GLY A 222 7.18 52.33 -33.41
CA GLY A 222 8.00 52.12 -32.22
C GLY A 222 9.43 51.70 -32.53
N ASP A 223 9.85 50.61 -31.91
CA ASP A 223 11.14 49.97 -32.11
C ASP A 223 11.19 48.95 -33.26
N ARG A 224 10.07 48.76 -33.97
CA ARG A 224 9.88 47.78 -35.04
C ARG A 224 10.06 46.32 -34.62
N ASN A 225 9.77 46.00 -33.37
CA ASN A 225 9.61 44.63 -32.91
C ASN A 225 8.19 44.42 -32.36
N GLN A 226 7.75 43.16 -32.23
CA GLN A 226 6.38 42.87 -31.82
C GLN A 226 6.18 43.18 -30.34
N SER A 227 5.04 43.80 -30.00
CA SER A 227 4.71 44.19 -28.63
C SER A 227 4.74 43.03 -27.62
N SER A 228 4.48 41.79 -28.04
CA SER A 228 4.51 40.58 -27.20
C SER A 228 5.91 40.15 -26.72
N HIS A 229 6.89 41.04 -26.68
CA HIS A 229 8.29 40.73 -26.41
C HIS A 229 8.96 41.70 -25.44
N TRP A 230 10.06 41.24 -24.83
CA TRP A 230 11.04 42.13 -24.24
C TRP A 230 11.68 43.01 -25.30
N ARG A 231 12.24 44.14 -24.87
CA ARG A 231 13.01 44.99 -25.78
C ARG A 231 14.25 44.23 -26.28
N ILE A 232 14.52 44.30 -27.59
CA ILE A 232 15.70 43.64 -28.18
C ILE A 232 16.98 44.08 -27.49
N LYS A 233 17.89 43.12 -27.28
CA LYS A 233 19.23 43.32 -26.73
C LYS A 233 19.91 44.59 -27.24
N GLU A 234 19.92 44.85 -28.55
CA GLU A 234 20.63 46.00 -29.17
C GLU A 234 20.05 47.36 -28.77
N LEU A 235 18.84 47.40 -28.23
CA LEU A 235 18.17 48.60 -27.76
C LEU A 235 18.06 48.67 -26.24
N THR A 236 18.70 47.75 -25.51
CA THR A 236 18.81 47.82 -24.04
C THR A 236 20.11 48.51 -23.63
N PRO A 237 20.18 49.05 -22.39
CA PRO A 237 21.44 49.51 -21.82
C PRO A 237 22.49 48.38 -21.83
N ASN A 238 23.69 48.68 -22.33
CA ASN A 238 24.84 47.78 -22.42
C ASN A 238 24.69 46.57 -23.35
N ASN A 239 23.70 46.58 -24.26
CA ASN A 239 23.44 45.47 -25.18
C ASN A 239 23.22 44.13 -24.46
N THR A 240 22.42 44.16 -23.38
CA THR A 240 22.15 42.99 -22.54
C THR A 240 20.79 42.38 -22.91
N LYS A 241 20.75 41.06 -23.08
CA LYS A 241 19.50 40.32 -23.30
C LYS A 241 18.69 40.28 -21.99
N ILE A 242 17.40 40.58 -22.08
CA ILE A 242 16.50 40.62 -20.92
C ILE A 242 16.03 39.22 -20.54
N GLY A 243 15.64 38.42 -21.53
CA GLY A 243 15.02 37.12 -21.34
C GLY A 243 14.94 36.34 -22.64
N VAL A 244 14.39 35.14 -22.57
CA VAL A 244 14.16 34.28 -23.75
C VAL A 244 13.19 34.94 -24.75
N MET A 245 12.33 35.85 -24.28
CA MET A 245 11.39 36.61 -25.11
C MET A 245 12.02 37.83 -25.81
N ASP A 246 13.30 37.75 -26.15
CA ASP A 246 13.91 38.65 -27.13
C ASP A 246 13.35 38.31 -28.53
N PRO A 247 12.81 39.26 -29.30
CA PRO A 247 12.13 38.99 -30.57
C PRO A 247 13.08 38.61 -31.71
N VAL A 248 14.40 38.59 -31.47
CA VAL A 248 15.40 38.24 -32.47
C VAL A 248 16.23 37.05 -32.00
N GLY A 249 15.99 35.89 -32.61
CA GLY A 249 16.92 34.76 -32.54
C GLY A 249 18.23 35.08 -33.28
N ARG A 250 19.37 34.61 -32.77
CA ARG A 250 20.69 34.82 -33.39
C ARG A 250 21.38 33.47 -33.59
N PRO A 251 21.87 33.14 -34.80
CA PRO A 251 22.62 31.90 -35.02
C PRO A 251 23.86 31.81 -34.13
N GLY A 252 24.12 30.63 -33.57
CA GLY A 252 25.24 30.40 -32.65
C GLY A 252 25.06 30.91 -31.22
N ASP A 253 23.95 31.61 -30.94
CA ASP A 253 23.61 32.05 -29.57
C ASP A 253 22.67 31.02 -28.92
N ARG A 254 22.86 30.80 -27.61
CA ARG A 254 21.93 30.05 -26.75
C ARG A 254 21.16 31.05 -25.89
N ASP A 255 19.84 31.02 -26.01
CA ASP A 255 18.95 31.82 -25.17
C ASP A 255 18.36 30.99 -24.05
N VAL A 256 18.36 31.55 -22.85
CA VAL A 256 17.88 30.91 -21.64
C VAL A 256 16.82 31.75 -20.97
N ILE A 257 15.92 31.09 -20.26
CA ILE A 257 14.95 31.73 -19.37
C ILE A 257 15.71 32.55 -18.32
N THR A 258 15.31 33.80 -18.12
CA THR A 258 15.87 34.69 -17.09
C THR A 258 14.84 34.95 -15.99
N GLN A 259 15.26 35.65 -14.93
CA GLN A 259 14.36 36.05 -13.86
C GLN A 259 13.23 36.96 -14.37
N ALA A 260 13.46 37.76 -15.42
CA ALA A 260 12.40 38.61 -15.98
C ALA A 260 11.25 37.77 -16.58
N ASP A 261 11.60 36.67 -17.26
CA ASP A 261 10.62 35.72 -17.81
C ASP A 261 9.83 35.02 -16.69
N ILE A 262 10.53 34.60 -15.63
CA ILE A 262 9.93 33.94 -14.46
C ILE A 262 9.01 34.89 -13.69
N ASP A 263 9.44 36.13 -13.46
CA ASP A 263 8.64 37.15 -12.77
C ASP A 263 7.37 37.47 -13.55
N ALA A 264 7.45 37.54 -14.89
CA ALA A 264 6.29 37.73 -15.74
C ALA A 264 5.28 36.57 -15.59
N LEU A 265 5.75 35.32 -15.67
CA LEU A 265 4.89 34.15 -15.46
C LEU A 265 4.23 34.15 -14.08
N ASN A 266 4.97 34.47 -13.02
CA ASN A 266 4.42 34.53 -11.67
C ASN A 266 3.25 35.50 -11.58
N VAL A 267 3.41 36.72 -12.11
CA VAL A 267 2.34 37.73 -12.06
C VAL A 267 1.18 37.47 -13.03
N PHE A 268 1.34 36.57 -13.99
CA PHE A 268 0.20 36.09 -14.80
C PHE A 268 -0.72 35.16 -14.04
N GLY A 269 -0.27 34.63 -12.90
CA GLY A 269 -1.03 33.68 -12.09
C GLY A 269 -0.45 32.27 -12.09
N TYR A 270 0.70 32.04 -12.73
CA TYR A 270 1.44 30.79 -12.57
C TYR A 270 2.19 30.79 -11.24
N GLN A 271 2.41 29.62 -10.67
CA GLN A 271 3.41 29.46 -9.61
C GLN A 271 4.69 28.91 -10.26
N VAL A 272 5.78 29.67 -10.26
CA VAL A 272 7.05 29.26 -10.86
C VAL A 272 8.18 29.39 -9.83
N GLY A 273 8.76 28.26 -9.45
CA GLY A 273 9.95 28.23 -8.57
C GLY A 273 9.67 28.28 -7.06
N ALA A 274 8.40 28.27 -6.61
CA ALA A 274 8.09 27.88 -5.24
C ALA A 274 8.50 26.42 -5.02
N ALA A 275 9.14 26.10 -3.89
CA ALA A 275 9.45 24.71 -3.53
C ALA A 275 8.15 23.91 -3.60
N GLN A 276 8.05 23.01 -4.57
CA GLN A 276 6.86 22.20 -4.76
C GLN A 276 6.59 21.49 -3.45
N ALA A 277 5.37 21.64 -2.94
CA ALA A 277 4.91 20.78 -1.88
C ALA A 277 4.81 19.37 -2.46
N ASN A 278 5.91 18.62 -2.48
CA ASN A 278 5.92 17.29 -3.09
C ASN A 278 5.09 16.35 -2.23
N VAL A 279 3.93 15.93 -2.72
CA VAL A 279 3.27 14.70 -2.24
C VAL A 279 3.73 13.60 -3.18
N THR A 280 4.53 12.66 -2.70
CA THR A 280 4.84 11.43 -3.43
C THR A 280 4.17 10.27 -2.74
N VAL A 281 3.50 9.43 -3.52
CA VAL A 281 2.89 8.18 -3.06
C VAL A 281 3.73 7.04 -3.61
N LYS A 282 3.77 5.91 -2.89
CA LYS A 282 4.25 4.65 -3.44
C LYS A 282 3.35 3.51 -3.01
N VAL A 283 2.66 2.86 -3.93
CA VAL A 283 1.91 1.64 -3.67
C VAL A 283 2.92 0.52 -3.42
N THR A 284 2.80 -0.12 -2.26
CA THR A 284 3.70 -1.22 -1.87
C THR A 284 3.00 -2.58 -1.93
N SER A 285 1.67 -2.59 -1.88
CA SER A 285 0.84 -3.77 -2.14
C SER A 285 -0.60 -3.35 -2.48
N PRO A 286 -1.28 -4.01 -3.43
CA PRO A 286 -0.70 -4.96 -4.37
C PRO A 286 0.24 -4.25 -5.35
N ASN A 287 1.35 -4.89 -5.69
CA ASN A 287 2.38 -4.32 -6.57
C ASN A 287 2.78 -5.25 -7.73
N GLY A 288 1.97 -6.28 -7.99
CA GLY A 288 2.14 -7.21 -9.09
C GLY A 288 2.33 -8.64 -8.62
N SER A 289 1.87 -9.59 -9.44
CA SER A 289 1.93 -11.04 -9.22
C SER A 289 1.04 -11.61 -8.11
N GLU A 290 0.35 -10.78 -7.33
CA GLU A 290 -0.64 -11.28 -6.38
C GLU A 290 -1.80 -11.98 -7.09
N ASN A 291 -2.34 -13.03 -6.46
CA ASN A 291 -3.55 -13.70 -6.90
C ASN A 291 -4.56 -13.69 -5.76
N ILE A 292 -5.56 -12.82 -5.91
CA ILE A 292 -6.56 -12.51 -4.90
C ILE A 292 -7.85 -13.24 -5.23
N GLY A 293 -8.39 -13.94 -4.24
CA GLY A 293 -9.70 -14.55 -4.35
C GLY A 293 -10.82 -13.50 -4.36
N ALA A 294 -11.65 -13.50 -5.39
CA ALA A 294 -12.90 -12.75 -5.42
C ALA A 294 -13.80 -13.11 -4.22
N GLY A 295 -14.45 -12.13 -3.61
CA GLY A 295 -15.18 -12.31 -2.34
C GLY A 295 -14.27 -12.29 -1.11
N GLY A 296 -12.95 -12.25 -1.31
CA GLY A 296 -11.95 -12.22 -0.26
C GLY A 296 -11.54 -10.80 0.14
N SER A 297 -10.41 -10.75 0.83
CA SER A 297 -9.83 -9.53 1.40
C SER A 297 -8.57 -9.16 0.64
N LEU A 298 -8.53 -7.97 0.05
CA LEU A 298 -7.35 -7.39 -0.59
C LEU A 298 -6.70 -6.38 0.37
N PRO A 299 -5.57 -6.72 1.01
CA PRO A 299 -4.79 -5.73 1.74
C PRO A 299 -4.11 -4.78 0.75
N ILE A 300 -4.29 -3.48 0.96
CA ILE A 300 -3.67 -2.40 0.20
C ILE A 300 -2.76 -1.64 1.15
N ALA A 301 -1.53 -1.39 0.73
CA ALA A 301 -0.52 -0.67 1.50
C ALA A 301 0.26 0.29 0.61
N TRP A 302 0.64 1.43 1.17
CA TRP A 302 1.37 2.46 0.44
C TRP A 302 2.19 3.33 1.39
N THR A 303 3.18 4.05 0.86
CA THR A 303 3.87 5.13 1.56
C THR A 303 3.46 6.48 0.98
N VAL A 304 3.55 7.52 1.81
CA VAL A 304 3.36 8.91 1.36
C VAL A 304 4.48 9.75 1.97
N ASN A 305 5.23 10.47 1.14
CA ASN A 305 6.09 11.54 1.58
C ASN A 305 5.46 12.85 1.16
N SER A 306 5.20 13.72 2.14
CA SER A 306 4.73 15.08 1.85
C SER A 306 5.49 16.09 2.69
N THR A 307 5.75 17.24 2.09
CA THR A 307 6.27 18.44 2.78
C THR A 307 5.21 19.07 3.68
N ASN A 308 3.93 18.92 3.33
CA ASN A 308 2.77 19.36 4.11
C ASN A 308 2.06 18.16 4.73
N ALA A 309 1.19 18.41 5.72
CA ALA A 309 0.32 17.36 6.23
C ALA A 309 -0.67 16.93 5.13
N VAL A 310 -0.69 15.62 4.85
CA VAL A 310 -1.71 15.01 3.99
C VAL A 310 -3.06 15.17 4.67
N SER A 311 -4.04 15.74 3.97
CA SER A 311 -5.39 15.96 4.48
C SER A 311 -6.28 14.75 4.23
N THR A 312 -6.26 14.22 3.00
CA THR A 312 -7.14 13.15 2.53
C THR A 312 -6.43 12.24 1.53
N GLN A 313 -6.94 11.02 1.40
CA GLN A 313 -6.44 10.03 0.43
C GLN A 313 -7.62 9.29 -0.20
N SER A 314 -7.43 8.76 -1.41
CA SER A 314 -8.39 7.89 -2.10
C SER A 314 -7.68 6.67 -2.70
N ILE A 315 -8.45 5.62 -2.92
CA ILE A 315 -8.00 4.39 -3.56
C ILE A 315 -9.01 4.06 -4.65
N ASP A 316 -8.49 3.82 -5.85
CA ASP A 316 -9.26 3.42 -7.01
C ASP A 316 -8.68 2.12 -7.60
N LEU A 317 -9.55 1.30 -8.20
CA LEU A 317 -9.20 0.03 -8.81
C LEU A 317 -9.41 0.08 -10.32
N SER A 318 -8.41 -0.43 -11.04
CA SER A 318 -8.44 -0.74 -12.47
C SER A 318 -8.68 -2.23 -12.68
N THR A 319 -9.35 -2.58 -13.78
CA THR A 319 -9.48 -3.96 -14.29
C THR A 319 -8.89 -4.13 -15.70
N ASP A 320 -8.27 -3.08 -16.23
CA ASP A 320 -7.79 -2.96 -17.62
C ASP A 320 -6.28 -2.65 -17.71
N GLY A 321 -5.51 -3.10 -16.71
CA GLY A 321 -4.05 -2.93 -16.68
C GLY A 321 -3.59 -1.50 -16.37
N GLY A 322 -4.46 -0.69 -15.76
CA GLY A 322 -4.20 0.70 -15.42
C GLY A 322 -4.52 1.72 -16.51
N ALA A 323 -5.16 1.31 -17.62
CA ALA A 323 -5.62 2.24 -18.65
C ALA A 323 -6.72 3.17 -18.10
N SER A 324 -7.58 2.68 -17.20
CA SER A 324 -8.55 3.47 -16.46
C SER A 324 -8.77 2.93 -15.03
N PHE A 325 -9.29 3.77 -14.14
CA PHE A 325 -9.57 3.41 -12.74
C PHE A 325 -11.02 3.76 -12.37
N PRO A 326 -12.02 3.07 -12.93
CA PRO A 326 -13.42 3.44 -12.80
C PRO A 326 -14.08 2.96 -11.50
N ILE A 327 -13.41 2.10 -10.71
CA ILE A 327 -13.99 1.48 -9.51
C ILE A 327 -13.43 2.18 -8.26
N PRO A 328 -14.17 3.08 -7.61
CA PRO A 328 -13.74 3.67 -6.36
C PRO A 328 -13.75 2.62 -5.24
N VAL A 329 -12.58 2.36 -4.64
CA VAL A 329 -12.42 1.43 -3.52
C VAL A 329 -12.71 2.14 -2.21
N ALA A 330 -12.16 3.34 -2.03
CA ALA A 330 -12.36 4.15 -0.84
C ALA A 330 -12.05 5.62 -1.12
N LEU A 331 -12.86 6.52 -0.57
CA LEU A 331 -12.72 7.96 -0.70
C LEU A 331 -12.58 8.60 0.69
N GLY A 332 -11.86 9.71 0.79
CA GLY A 332 -11.75 10.48 2.04
C GLY A 332 -11.03 9.73 3.17
N ILE A 333 -10.10 8.83 2.83
CA ILE A 333 -9.26 8.15 3.81
C ILE A 333 -8.43 9.20 4.55
N ALA A 334 -8.30 9.04 5.88
CA ALA A 334 -7.50 9.93 6.71
C ALA A 334 -6.06 10.07 6.19
N GLY A 335 -5.50 11.28 6.15
CA GLY A 335 -4.16 11.54 5.62
C GLY A 335 -3.00 10.80 6.31
N THR A 336 -3.21 10.29 7.52
CA THR A 336 -2.24 9.46 8.25
C THR A 336 -2.28 7.97 7.90
N ALA A 337 -3.32 7.50 7.20
CA ALA A 337 -3.45 6.09 6.84
C ALA A 337 -2.37 5.66 5.84
N ARG A 338 -1.87 4.44 5.98
CA ARG A 338 -0.87 3.83 5.08
C ARG A 338 -1.28 2.43 4.60
N SER A 339 -2.47 2.00 5.00
CA SER A 339 -3.07 0.75 4.58
C SER A 339 -4.59 0.83 4.59
N PHE A 340 -5.21 0.00 3.77
CA PHE A 340 -6.65 -0.17 3.68
C PHE A 340 -6.94 -1.62 3.29
N ASN A 341 -7.99 -2.21 3.84
CA ASN A 341 -8.35 -3.58 3.53
C ASN A 341 -9.65 -3.60 2.73
N PHE A 342 -9.55 -3.88 1.44
CA PHE A 342 -10.67 -3.87 0.52
C PHE A 342 -11.37 -5.24 0.48
N ASN A 343 -12.69 -5.25 0.70
CA ASN A 343 -13.48 -6.46 0.52
C ASN A 343 -13.85 -6.59 -0.95
N VAL A 344 -13.19 -7.51 -1.65
CA VAL A 344 -13.33 -7.70 -3.09
C VAL A 344 -14.71 -8.27 -3.40
N PRO A 345 -15.53 -7.64 -4.25
CA PRO A 345 -16.81 -8.22 -4.67
C PRO A 345 -16.62 -9.61 -5.30
N SER A 346 -17.49 -10.56 -4.98
CA SER A 346 -17.41 -11.93 -5.53
C SER A 346 -17.61 -12.01 -7.04
N SER A 347 -18.25 -10.98 -7.62
CA SER A 347 -18.48 -10.86 -9.07
C SER A 347 -17.31 -10.22 -9.82
N LEU A 348 -16.33 -9.63 -9.13
CA LEU A 348 -15.22 -8.94 -9.75
C LEU A 348 -14.12 -9.94 -10.10
N LEU A 349 -13.84 -10.10 -11.39
CA LEU A 349 -12.83 -11.01 -11.92
C LEU A 349 -12.02 -10.30 -13.00
N THR A 350 -10.69 -10.36 -12.92
CA THR A 350 -9.78 -9.82 -13.95
C THR A 350 -8.37 -10.38 -13.75
N ASN A 351 -7.60 -10.46 -14.83
CA ASN A 351 -6.16 -10.77 -14.77
C ASN A 351 -5.28 -9.51 -14.81
N ASN A 352 -5.88 -8.33 -15.00
CA ASN A 352 -5.17 -7.07 -15.23
C ASN A 352 -5.58 -6.03 -14.19
N ALA A 353 -5.66 -6.41 -12.90
CA ALA A 353 -6.02 -5.47 -11.85
C ALA A 353 -4.82 -4.58 -11.47
N ARG A 354 -5.10 -3.30 -11.21
CA ARG A 354 -4.15 -2.37 -10.57
C ARG A 354 -4.86 -1.51 -9.54
N ILE A 355 -4.16 -1.16 -8.47
CA ILE A 355 -4.62 -0.17 -7.50
C ILE A 355 -3.91 1.15 -7.76
N ARG A 356 -4.64 2.25 -7.69
CA ARG A 356 -4.09 3.60 -7.62
C ARG A 356 -4.42 4.19 -6.27
N VAL A 357 -3.42 4.79 -5.63
CA VAL A 357 -3.62 5.58 -4.41
C VAL A 357 -3.29 7.02 -4.70
N THR A 358 -4.22 7.93 -4.40
CA THR A 358 -4.01 9.37 -4.52
C THR A 358 -4.04 9.99 -3.13
N ALA A 359 -3.00 10.74 -2.78
CA ALA A 359 -2.92 11.51 -1.55
C ALA A 359 -3.00 13.01 -1.86
N ARG A 360 -3.72 13.76 -1.04
CA ARG A 360 -3.87 15.22 -1.17
C ARG A 360 -3.47 15.90 0.14
N ASP A 361 -2.67 16.95 0.06
CA ASP A 361 -2.31 17.77 1.22
C ASP A 361 -3.39 18.81 1.58
N ALA A 362 -3.18 19.56 2.66
CA ALA A 362 -4.10 20.61 3.10
C ALA A 362 -4.25 21.77 2.11
N ASN A 363 -3.30 21.93 1.19
CA ASN A 363 -3.29 22.97 0.17
C ASN A 363 -3.86 22.48 -1.17
N GLY A 364 -4.37 21.25 -1.22
CA GLY A 364 -4.94 20.64 -2.42
C GLY A 364 -3.90 19.98 -3.35
N THR A 365 -2.62 20.02 -3.01
CA THR A 365 -1.55 19.38 -3.79
C THR A 365 -1.75 17.88 -3.75
N ALA A 366 -1.78 17.24 -4.92
CA ALA A 366 -1.98 15.81 -5.03
C ALA A 366 -0.73 15.09 -5.52
N GLY A 367 -0.52 13.89 -5.03
CA GLY A 367 0.38 12.91 -5.62
C GLY A 367 -0.31 11.56 -5.68
N ASP A 368 0.00 10.77 -6.70
CA ASP A 368 -0.50 9.41 -6.82
C ASP A 368 0.58 8.45 -7.26
N ASP A 369 0.31 7.18 -7.00
CA ASP A 369 1.07 6.07 -7.55
C ASP A 369 0.12 4.90 -7.80
N SER A 370 0.49 4.02 -8.72
CA SER A 370 -0.25 2.83 -9.06
C SER A 370 0.62 1.59 -8.87
N SER A 371 0.00 0.41 -8.73
CA SER A 371 0.72 -0.87 -8.76
C SER A 371 1.69 -0.94 -9.94
N ASP A 372 2.94 -1.33 -9.68
CA ASP A 372 4.03 -1.46 -10.66
C ASP A 372 3.69 -2.47 -11.77
N ALA A 373 2.94 -3.52 -11.43
CA ALA A 373 2.47 -4.52 -12.37
C ALA A 373 1.06 -5.03 -12.01
N ASP A 374 0.48 -5.76 -12.97
CA ASP A 374 -0.86 -6.33 -12.83
C ASP A 374 -0.90 -7.44 -11.78
N PHE A 375 -1.99 -7.47 -11.02
CA PHE A 375 -2.36 -8.60 -10.16
C PHE A 375 -3.68 -9.23 -10.64
N ILE A 376 -3.92 -10.45 -10.19
CA ILE A 376 -5.09 -11.24 -10.60
C ILE A 376 -6.14 -11.19 -9.50
N ILE A 377 -7.39 -10.94 -9.90
CA ILE A 377 -8.58 -11.21 -9.09
C ILE A 377 -9.31 -12.37 -9.75
N ALA A 378 -9.25 -13.55 -9.15
CA ALA A 378 -9.82 -14.77 -9.68
C ALA A 378 -10.77 -15.42 -8.69
N THR A 379 -11.56 -16.38 -9.17
CA THR A 379 -12.34 -17.23 -8.27
C THR A 379 -11.40 -17.95 -7.30
N PRO A 380 -11.63 -17.88 -5.98
CA PRO A 380 -10.79 -18.56 -5.01
C PRO A 380 -10.68 -20.06 -5.33
N ARG A 381 -9.47 -20.62 -5.22
CA ARG A 381 -9.27 -22.06 -5.44
C ARG A 381 -10.04 -22.86 -4.38
N ALA A 382 -10.73 -23.91 -4.82
CA ALA A 382 -11.38 -24.88 -3.94
C ALA A 382 -10.35 -25.50 -2.96
N ASP A 383 -10.69 -25.56 -1.67
CA ASP A 383 -9.80 -26.03 -0.60
C ASP A 383 -10.60 -26.65 0.56
N PHE A 384 -9.96 -27.18 1.59
CA PHE A 384 -10.63 -27.65 2.80
C PHE A 384 -9.87 -27.27 4.06
N SER A 385 -10.57 -27.21 5.19
CA SER A 385 -9.96 -27.14 6.52
C SER A 385 -10.05 -28.49 7.22
N LEU A 386 -9.10 -28.74 8.13
CA LEU A 386 -8.98 -29.97 8.90
C LEU A 386 -8.84 -29.59 10.38
N ALA A 387 -9.70 -30.15 11.23
CA ALA A 387 -9.70 -29.92 12.67
C ALA A 387 -9.79 -31.25 13.43
N VAL A 388 -9.29 -31.26 14.66
CA VAL A 388 -9.36 -32.42 15.57
C VAL A 388 -9.88 -31.95 16.93
N THR A 389 -10.78 -32.72 17.55
CA THR A 389 -11.34 -32.39 18.86
C THR A 389 -11.58 -33.65 19.70
N PRO A 390 -11.13 -33.67 20.97
CA PRO A 390 -10.25 -32.68 21.61
C PRO A 390 -8.85 -32.66 20.97
N ASN A 391 -7.98 -31.71 21.34
CA ASN A 391 -6.59 -31.68 20.86
C ASN A 391 -5.62 -32.48 21.76
N SER A 392 -6.10 -32.99 22.89
CA SER A 392 -5.36 -33.89 23.78
C SER A 392 -6.26 -34.91 24.45
N GLN A 393 -5.73 -36.09 24.73
CA GLN A 393 -6.39 -37.16 25.48
C GLN A 393 -5.39 -37.88 26.39
N THR A 394 -5.91 -38.57 27.41
CA THR A 394 -5.15 -39.53 28.22
C THR A 394 -5.57 -40.95 27.85
N VAL A 395 -4.61 -41.87 27.82
CA VAL A 395 -4.86 -43.30 27.55
C VAL A 395 -4.01 -44.15 28.47
N GLY A 396 -4.57 -45.23 29.03
CA GLY A 396 -3.78 -46.21 29.77
C GLY A 396 -2.97 -47.09 28.80
N VAL A 397 -1.83 -47.62 29.23
CA VAL A 397 -1.14 -48.69 28.48
C VAL A 397 -2.09 -49.88 28.23
N GLY A 398 -2.03 -50.48 27.05
CA GLY A 398 -2.90 -51.59 26.65
C GLY A 398 -4.36 -51.21 26.35
N THR A 399 -4.69 -49.92 26.25
CA THR A 399 -6.08 -49.43 26.05
C THR A 399 -6.18 -48.50 24.83
N SER A 400 -7.36 -47.95 24.57
CA SER A 400 -7.58 -47.03 23.46
C SER A 400 -8.32 -45.76 23.88
N THR A 401 -8.10 -44.70 23.12
CA THR A 401 -8.84 -43.43 23.20
C THR A 401 -9.21 -42.97 21.78
N SER A 402 -10.03 -41.93 21.67
CA SER A 402 -10.49 -41.44 20.37
C SER A 402 -10.54 -39.92 20.25
N PHE A 403 -10.43 -39.46 19.01
CA PHE A 403 -10.55 -38.08 18.59
C PHE A 403 -11.58 -37.96 17.47
N ASN A 404 -12.31 -36.85 17.43
CA ASN A 404 -13.15 -36.51 16.28
C ASN A 404 -12.34 -35.66 15.31
N VAL A 405 -12.19 -36.11 14.06
CA VAL A 405 -11.52 -35.41 12.98
C VAL A 405 -12.56 -34.87 12.02
N ASN A 406 -12.59 -33.56 11.85
CA ASN A 406 -13.59 -32.85 11.07
C ASN A 406 -12.95 -32.20 9.84
N VAL A 407 -13.57 -32.40 8.68
CA VAL A 407 -13.16 -31.82 7.40
C VAL A 407 -14.26 -30.89 6.91
N GLN A 408 -13.93 -29.64 6.58
CA GLN A 408 -14.90 -28.67 6.07
C GLN A 408 -14.45 -28.12 4.72
N GLY A 409 -15.38 -28.04 3.77
CA GLY A 409 -15.11 -27.60 2.41
C GLY A 409 -15.06 -26.07 2.36
N LEU A 410 -14.08 -25.52 1.65
CA LEU A 410 -13.89 -24.10 1.43
C LEU A 410 -14.00 -23.82 -0.08
N ASN A 411 -14.58 -22.69 -0.45
CA ASN A 411 -14.69 -22.27 -1.86
C ASN A 411 -15.31 -23.34 -2.77
N ASN A 412 -16.46 -23.90 -2.34
CA ASN A 412 -17.20 -24.97 -3.03
C ASN A 412 -16.46 -26.31 -3.18
N PHE A 413 -15.43 -26.55 -2.37
CA PHE A 413 -14.74 -27.84 -2.36
C PHE A 413 -15.66 -28.95 -1.84
N SER A 414 -15.89 -29.95 -2.69
CA SER A 414 -16.73 -31.12 -2.41
C SER A 414 -16.03 -32.45 -2.68
N GLN A 415 -14.74 -32.44 -3.01
CA GLN A 415 -13.97 -33.64 -3.33
C GLN A 415 -13.64 -34.44 -2.06
N GLN A 416 -13.40 -35.74 -2.22
CA GLN A 416 -13.06 -36.62 -1.10
C GLN A 416 -11.67 -36.30 -0.54
N VAL A 417 -11.51 -36.38 0.79
CA VAL A 417 -10.26 -36.16 1.52
C VAL A 417 -9.81 -37.47 2.18
N THR A 418 -8.65 -37.96 1.79
CA THR A 418 -8.00 -39.13 2.39
C THR A 418 -7.26 -38.70 3.66
N LEU A 419 -7.56 -39.37 4.77
CA LEU A 419 -7.00 -39.11 6.10
C LEU A 419 -5.91 -40.13 6.43
N SER A 420 -4.83 -39.67 7.05
CA SER A 420 -3.80 -40.51 7.66
C SER A 420 -3.32 -39.88 8.97
N ALA A 421 -2.70 -40.68 9.84
CA ALA A 421 -2.14 -40.22 11.09
C ALA A 421 -0.77 -40.86 11.31
N THR A 422 0.17 -40.08 11.83
CA THR A 422 1.49 -40.55 12.25
C THR A 422 1.76 -40.17 13.70
N THR A 423 2.64 -40.93 14.36
CA THR A 423 3.01 -40.75 15.77
C THR A 423 4.46 -40.29 15.89
N SER A 424 4.73 -39.40 16.85
CA SER A 424 6.08 -38.97 17.24
C SER A 424 6.24 -39.00 18.77
N PRO A 425 7.21 -39.76 19.32
CA PRO A 425 8.12 -40.66 18.61
C PRO A 425 7.37 -41.79 17.91
N GLN A 426 7.89 -42.24 16.77
CA GLN A 426 7.30 -43.35 16.03
C GLN A 426 7.45 -44.62 16.89
N SER A 427 6.34 -45.31 17.12
CA SER A 427 6.29 -46.50 17.96
C SER A 427 5.39 -47.56 17.32
N SER A 428 5.86 -48.81 17.27
CA SER A 428 5.05 -49.96 16.87
C SER A 428 4.01 -50.36 17.91
N ASP A 429 4.17 -49.89 19.16
CA ASP A 429 3.26 -50.15 20.27
C ASP A 429 2.01 -49.26 20.22
N VAL A 430 1.97 -48.29 19.30
CA VAL A 430 0.89 -47.31 19.17
C VAL A 430 0.33 -47.41 17.75
N THR A 431 -0.94 -47.80 17.65
CA THR A 431 -1.63 -47.89 16.36
C THR A 431 -2.69 -46.81 16.25
N THR A 432 -2.93 -46.34 15.02
CA THR A 432 -3.95 -45.34 14.71
C THR A 432 -4.87 -45.88 13.62
N SER A 433 -6.16 -45.66 13.76
CA SER A 433 -7.15 -46.06 12.75
C SER A 433 -8.28 -45.04 12.65
N PHE A 434 -8.76 -44.82 11.43
CA PHE A 434 -9.92 -43.97 11.18
C PHE A 434 -11.15 -44.84 10.94
N SER A 435 -12.28 -44.48 11.55
CA SER A 435 -13.60 -45.06 11.24
C SER A 435 -13.94 -44.97 9.75
N ASN A 436 -13.59 -43.85 9.10
CA ASN A 436 -13.53 -43.71 7.67
C ASN A 436 -12.28 -42.91 7.27
N ALA A 437 -11.35 -43.54 6.55
CA ALA A 437 -10.12 -42.89 6.10
C ALA A 437 -10.31 -42.02 4.84
N SER A 438 -11.51 -41.97 4.27
CA SER A 438 -11.79 -41.15 3.08
C SER A 438 -13.16 -40.47 3.21
N VAL A 439 -13.15 -39.20 3.61
CA VAL A 439 -14.36 -38.45 3.96
C VAL A 439 -14.69 -37.35 2.97
N SER A 440 -15.98 -37.13 2.74
CA SER A 440 -16.45 -35.90 2.11
C SER A 440 -16.50 -34.76 3.13
N PRO A 441 -16.29 -33.50 2.71
CA PRO A 441 -16.44 -32.37 3.60
C PRO A 441 -17.83 -32.32 4.28
N GLY A 442 -17.85 -31.97 5.56
CA GLY A 442 -19.05 -31.99 6.41
C GLY A 442 -19.32 -33.32 7.11
N THR A 443 -18.63 -34.40 6.73
CA THR A 443 -18.72 -35.72 7.38
C THR A 443 -17.50 -35.97 8.27
N PRO A 444 -17.64 -35.99 9.61
CA PRO A 444 -16.52 -36.27 10.51
C PRO A 444 -16.07 -37.73 10.45
N SER A 445 -14.83 -37.97 10.85
CA SER A 445 -14.25 -39.30 11.07
C SER A 445 -13.68 -39.42 12.48
N THR A 446 -13.96 -40.53 13.16
CA THR A 446 -13.31 -40.84 14.43
C THR A 446 -11.94 -41.45 14.20
N LEU A 447 -10.89 -40.84 14.77
CA LEU A 447 -9.54 -41.38 14.89
C LEU A 447 -9.41 -42.12 16.23
N THR A 448 -9.18 -43.42 16.19
CA THR A 448 -8.89 -44.25 17.36
C THR A 448 -7.38 -44.43 17.50
N VAL A 449 -6.87 -44.24 18.72
CA VAL A 449 -5.46 -44.47 19.07
C VAL A 449 -5.41 -45.56 20.12
N THR A 450 -4.67 -46.62 19.84
CA THR A 450 -4.57 -47.80 20.71
C THR A 450 -3.12 -48.02 21.11
N THR A 451 -2.90 -48.24 22.41
CA THR A 451 -1.59 -48.57 23.00
C THR A 451 -1.52 -50.07 23.31
N SER A 452 -0.34 -50.66 23.18
CA SER A 452 -0.04 -52.01 23.65
C SER A 452 0.27 -52.04 25.16
N SER A 453 0.32 -53.23 25.75
CA SER A 453 0.74 -53.42 27.15
C SER A 453 2.21 -53.07 27.42
N THR A 454 3.03 -52.96 26.37
CA THR A 454 4.46 -52.60 26.43
C THR A 454 4.71 -51.14 26.12
N THR A 455 3.67 -50.36 25.77
CA THR A 455 3.82 -48.93 25.47
C THR A 455 4.41 -48.20 26.68
N GLN A 456 5.51 -47.47 26.47
CA GLN A 456 6.11 -46.67 27.52
C GLN A 456 5.20 -45.48 27.88
N ALA A 457 5.04 -45.21 29.18
CA ALA A 457 4.34 -44.02 29.65
C ALA A 457 5.07 -42.75 29.20
N GLY A 458 4.32 -41.74 28.78
CA GLY A 458 4.86 -40.52 28.17
C GLY A 458 3.86 -39.83 27.26
N THR A 459 4.30 -38.79 26.56
CA THR A 459 3.45 -38.06 25.61
C THR A 459 3.80 -38.47 24.18
N ILE A 460 2.78 -38.79 23.40
CA ILE A 460 2.87 -39.07 21.96
C ILE A 460 2.21 -37.91 21.21
N ASN A 461 2.93 -37.30 20.28
CA ASN A 461 2.39 -36.32 19.36
C ASN A 461 1.80 -37.04 18.15
N LEU A 462 0.59 -36.66 17.76
CA LEU A 462 -0.11 -37.14 16.57
C LEU A 462 -0.09 -36.05 15.52
N THR A 463 0.24 -36.41 14.28
CA THR A 463 0.05 -35.55 13.11
C THR A 463 -1.01 -36.17 12.23
N ILE A 464 -2.20 -35.61 12.22
CA ILE A 464 -3.28 -35.99 11.31
C ILE A 464 -3.09 -35.23 10.00
N THR A 465 -3.11 -35.94 8.88
CA THR A 465 -2.96 -35.40 7.53
C THR A 465 -4.21 -35.70 6.71
N GLY A 466 -4.81 -34.68 6.12
CA GLY A 466 -5.84 -34.81 5.09
C GLY A 466 -5.26 -34.47 3.72
N ARG A 467 -5.53 -35.29 2.70
CA ARG A 467 -5.07 -35.08 1.33
C ARG A 467 -6.20 -35.25 0.31
N SER A 468 -6.28 -34.33 -0.64
CA SER A 468 -7.13 -34.44 -1.83
C SER A 468 -6.39 -33.91 -3.05
N GLY A 469 -5.99 -34.81 -3.97
CA GLY A 469 -5.06 -34.48 -5.06
C GLY A 469 -3.75 -33.88 -4.52
N ASP A 470 -3.48 -32.64 -4.91
CA ASP A 470 -2.31 -31.86 -4.50
C ASP A 470 -2.53 -31.03 -3.22
N ILE A 471 -3.76 -30.97 -2.69
CA ILE A 471 -4.08 -30.23 -1.47
C ILE A 471 -3.81 -31.11 -0.25
N THR A 472 -2.95 -30.64 0.65
CA THR A 472 -2.65 -31.33 1.91
C THR A 472 -2.81 -30.37 3.10
N ARG A 473 -3.52 -30.81 4.14
CA ARG A 473 -3.70 -30.07 5.40
C ARG A 473 -3.32 -30.96 6.57
N THR A 474 -2.69 -30.39 7.59
CA THR A 474 -2.31 -31.13 8.80
C THR A 474 -2.87 -30.48 10.06
N VAL A 475 -3.16 -31.30 11.05
CA VAL A 475 -3.54 -30.86 12.40
C VAL A 475 -2.87 -31.76 13.44
N ALA A 476 -2.43 -31.16 14.54
CA ALA A 476 -1.76 -31.88 15.61
C ALA A 476 -2.72 -32.20 16.78
N ALA A 477 -2.52 -33.35 17.40
CA ALA A 477 -3.14 -33.73 18.67
C ALA A 477 -2.10 -34.45 19.55
N THR A 478 -2.38 -34.59 20.85
CA THR A 478 -1.47 -35.30 21.77
C THR A 478 -2.19 -36.38 22.56
N VAL A 479 -1.46 -37.46 22.86
CA VAL A 479 -1.93 -38.54 23.73
C VAL A 479 -0.93 -38.71 24.87
N SER A 480 -1.41 -38.52 26.10
CA SER A 480 -0.65 -38.82 27.32
C SER A 480 -0.90 -40.26 27.72
N VAL A 481 0.11 -41.11 27.53
CA VAL A 481 0.10 -42.51 27.93
C VAL A 481 0.44 -42.60 29.41
N VAL A 482 -0.50 -43.11 30.20
CA VAL A 482 -0.32 -43.37 31.62
C VAL A 482 -0.18 -44.86 31.88
N SER A 483 0.63 -45.22 32.86
CA SER A 483 0.74 -46.61 33.32
C SER A 483 -0.60 -47.10 33.88
N SER A 484 -0.91 -48.39 33.67
CA SER A 484 -2.09 -49.00 34.29
C SER A 484 -1.88 -49.10 35.80
N PRO A 485 -2.92 -48.83 36.62
CA PRO A 485 -2.85 -49.01 38.07
C PRO A 485 -2.36 -50.41 38.45
N THR A 486 -1.36 -50.51 39.33
CA THR A 486 -0.81 -51.78 39.84
C THR A 486 -0.31 -51.65 41.28
N PHE A 487 0.24 -52.70 41.89
CA PHE A 487 0.76 -52.65 43.25
C PHE A 487 2.05 -53.46 43.42
N MET A 488 2.84 -53.06 44.43
CA MET A 488 3.87 -53.91 45.03
C MET A 488 3.28 -54.66 46.23
N PHE A 489 3.73 -55.90 46.44
CA PHE A 489 3.27 -56.76 47.51
C PHE A 489 4.44 -57.14 48.42
N ASN A 490 4.30 -56.81 49.70
CA ASN A 490 5.38 -56.95 50.68
C ASN A 490 4.89 -57.79 51.84
N VAL A 491 5.74 -58.70 52.35
CA VAL A 491 5.47 -59.50 53.55
C VAL A 491 6.69 -59.42 54.47
N THR A 492 6.48 -59.07 55.74
CA THR A 492 7.55 -58.87 56.74
C THR A 492 7.23 -59.50 58.09
N PRO A 493 8.20 -60.02 58.85
CA PRO A 493 9.63 -60.13 58.52
C PRO A 493 9.91 -61.18 57.44
N ALA A 494 11.11 -61.20 56.84
CA ALA A 494 11.44 -62.20 55.81
C ALA A 494 11.61 -63.63 56.40
N THR A 495 12.04 -63.71 57.66
CA THR A 495 12.19 -64.95 58.41
C THR A 495 11.67 -64.77 59.83
N GLN A 496 11.07 -65.81 60.40
CA GLN A 496 10.77 -65.89 61.82
C GLN A 496 11.04 -67.29 62.34
N SER A 497 11.57 -67.41 63.56
CA SER A 497 11.82 -68.70 64.21
C SER A 497 10.83 -68.91 65.35
N VAL A 498 10.26 -70.12 65.44
CA VAL A 498 9.25 -70.50 66.45
C VAL A 498 9.52 -71.93 66.93
N LEU A 499 9.12 -72.25 68.16
CA LEU A 499 9.14 -73.64 68.64
C LEU A 499 7.99 -74.45 68.00
N ALA A 500 8.12 -75.77 67.93
CA ALA A 500 7.00 -76.65 67.60
C ALA A 500 5.82 -76.40 68.58
N GLY A 501 4.58 -76.39 68.07
CA GLY A 501 3.39 -76.05 68.86
C GLY A 501 3.09 -74.55 69.02
N SER A 502 3.96 -73.67 68.52
CA SER A 502 3.79 -72.21 68.59
C SER A 502 3.23 -71.63 67.28
N SER A 503 3.18 -70.30 67.14
CA SER A 503 2.77 -69.64 65.90
C SER A 503 3.69 -68.51 65.53
N GLY A 504 4.03 -68.43 64.24
CA GLY A 504 4.69 -67.27 63.64
C GLY A 504 3.66 -66.26 63.16
N VAL A 505 4.00 -64.97 63.18
CA VAL A 505 3.17 -63.88 62.67
C VAL A 505 3.98 -63.03 61.70
N PHE A 506 3.50 -62.96 60.47
CA PHE A 506 3.98 -62.06 59.42
C PHE A 506 2.94 -60.97 59.15
N SER A 507 3.32 -59.88 58.50
CA SER A 507 2.43 -58.80 58.07
C SER A 507 2.56 -58.61 56.56
N ALA A 508 1.44 -58.78 55.86
CA ALA A 508 1.31 -58.50 54.43
C ALA A 508 0.76 -57.10 54.19
N SER A 509 1.34 -56.37 53.24
CA SER A 509 0.89 -55.03 52.85
C SER A 509 0.96 -54.81 51.34
N LEU A 510 0.09 -53.93 50.82
CA LEU A 510 0.14 -53.45 49.44
C LEU A 510 0.65 -52.01 49.41
N GLN A 511 1.57 -51.73 48.49
CA GLN A 511 1.91 -50.36 48.10
C GLN A 511 1.32 -50.06 46.72
N ALA A 512 0.44 -49.05 46.66
CA ALA A 512 -0.16 -48.60 45.41
C ALA A 512 0.90 -48.05 44.45
N LEU A 513 0.81 -48.43 43.19
CA LEU A 513 1.54 -47.85 42.06
C LEU A 513 0.54 -47.37 41.00
N ALA A 514 0.89 -46.27 40.31
CA ALA A 514 0.06 -45.69 39.25
C ALA A 514 -1.44 -45.50 39.65
N GLY A 515 -1.70 -45.09 40.90
CA GLY A 515 -3.05 -44.78 41.39
C GLY A 515 -3.91 -46.00 41.76
N PHE A 516 -3.33 -47.19 41.91
CA PHE A 516 -4.07 -48.39 42.29
C PHE A 516 -4.78 -48.25 43.64
N ASN A 517 -6.07 -48.57 43.67
CA ASN A 517 -6.94 -48.47 44.86
C ASN A 517 -7.91 -49.64 45.00
N GLN A 518 -7.72 -50.72 44.24
CA GLN A 518 -8.59 -51.89 44.26
C GLN A 518 -8.15 -52.90 45.35
N PRO A 519 -9.06 -53.74 45.87
CA PRO A 519 -8.69 -54.79 46.84
C PRO A 519 -7.91 -55.93 46.18
N ALA A 520 -6.94 -56.51 46.89
CA ALA A 520 -6.28 -57.77 46.51
C ALA A 520 -6.60 -58.88 47.52
N THR A 521 -6.97 -60.06 47.02
CA THR A 521 -7.22 -61.27 47.79
C THR A 521 -5.91 -61.97 48.09
N LEU A 522 -5.70 -62.36 49.35
CA LEU A 522 -4.50 -63.04 49.84
C LEU A 522 -4.74 -64.55 49.95
N THR A 523 -3.81 -65.33 49.44
CA THR A 523 -3.72 -66.78 49.66
C THR A 523 -2.30 -67.15 50.06
N ALA A 524 -2.11 -68.30 50.72
CA ALA A 524 -0.78 -68.79 51.06
C ALA A 524 -0.68 -70.30 50.93
N THR A 525 0.52 -70.78 50.61
CA THR A 525 0.88 -72.20 50.55
C THR A 525 2.23 -72.42 51.22
N SER A 526 2.38 -73.55 51.91
CA SER A 526 3.68 -74.00 52.45
C SER A 526 4.24 -75.13 51.62
N ASP A 527 5.58 -75.17 51.49
CA ASP A 527 6.30 -76.33 50.94
C ASP A 527 6.39 -77.51 51.92
N GLN A 528 6.05 -77.30 53.19
CA GLN A 528 5.95 -78.35 54.22
C GLN A 528 4.48 -78.70 54.48
N SER A 529 4.05 -79.90 54.11
CA SER A 529 2.65 -80.33 54.25
C SER A 529 2.12 -80.30 55.70
N LYS A 530 3.00 -80.46 56.70
CA LYS A 530 2.66 -80.33 58.13
C LYS A 530 2.40 -78.89 58.56
N ILE A 531 2.86 -77.88 57.81
CA ILE A 531 2.69 -76.45 58.12
C ILE A 531 1.63 -75.87 57.18
N SER A 532 0.41 -76.40 57.28
CA SER A 532 -0.72 -76.02 56.41
C SER A 532 -1.73 -75.09 57.08
N ASN A 533 -1.64 -74.89 58.40
CA ASN A 533 -2.53 -73.99 59.12
C ASN A 533 -2.03 -72.54 59.05
N ILE A 534 -2.40 -71.86 57.95
CA ILE A 534 -2.10 -70.45 57.68
C ILE A 534 -3.41 -69.66 57.68
N THR A 535 -3.51 -68.70 58.59
CA THR A 535 -4.70 -67.84 58.72
C THR A 535 -4.33 -66.38 58.48
N PHE A 536 -5.29 -65.62 57.94
CA PHE A 536 -5.15 -64.19 57.71
C PHE A 536 -6.15 -63.44 58.60
N SER A 537 -5.69 -62.39 59.28
CA SER A 537 -6.60 -61.45 59.98
C SER A 537 -7.66 -60.85 59.04
N GLN A 538 -7.30 -60.68 57.76
CA GLN A 538 -8.21 -60.35 56.68
C GLN A 538 -7.69 -60.95 55.37
N SER A 539 -8.54 -61.67 54.64
CA SER A 539 -8.18 -62.33 53.37
C SER A 539 -8.16 -61.39 52.17
N THR A 540 -8.54 -60.12 52.34
CA THR A 540 -8.49 -59.08 51.32
C THR A 540 -7.96 -57.79 51.92
N ILE A 541 -7.03 -57.12 51.22
CA ILE A 541 -6.47 -55.83 51.63
C ILE A 541 -6.48 -54.83 50.48
N THR A 542 -6.70 -53.55 50.78
CA THR A 542 -6.43 -52.42 49.87
C THR A 542 -5.12 -51.72 50.25
N PRO A 543 -4.50 -50.91 49.38
CA PRO A 543 -3.33 -50.12 49.74
C PRO A 543 -3.54 -49.30 51.02
N GLY A 544 -2.57 -49.35 51.94
CA GLY A 544 -2.65 -48.74 53.27
C GLY A 544 -3.21 -49.64 54.37
N GLN A 545 -3.73 -50.83 54.03
CA GLN A 545 -4.11 -51.86 54.99
C GLN A 545 -3.02 -52.94 55.08
N ASN A 546 -2.90 -53.53 56.28
CA ASN A 546 -2.03 -54.68 56.52
C ASN A 546 -2.87 -55.89 56.93
N SER A 547 -2.45 -57.09 56.56
CA SER A 547 -3.02 -58.34 57.08
C SER A 547 -1.96 -59.12 57.85
N ASN A 548 -2.22 -59.37 59.12
CA ASN A 548 -1.43 -60.31 59.90
C ASN A 548 -1.70 -61.74 59.39
N ILE A 549 -0.62 -62.44 59.08
CA ILE A 549 -0.60 -63.83 58.64
C ILE A 549 -0.06 -64.66 59.79
N THR A 550 -0.91 -65.47 60.39
CA THR A 550 -0.55 -66.36 61.50
C THR A 550 -0.37 -67.77 60.98
N ILE A 551 0.79 -68.37 61.27
CA ILE A 551 1.16 -69.71 60.83
C ILE A 551 1.39 -70.56 62.06
N ALA A 552 0.49 -71.51 62.32
CA ALA A 552 0.58 -72.39 63.47
C ALA A 552 1.38 -73.65 63.13
N THR A 553 2.31 -74.03 64.02
CA THR A 553 3.10 -75.25 63.90
C THR A 553 2.50 -76.34 64.80
N PRO A 554 2.22 -77.56 64.30
CA PRO A 554 1.86 -78.69 65.16
C PRO A 554 2.92 -79.00 66.22
N VAL A 555 2.51 -79.53 67.38
CA VAL A 555 3.42 -79.92 68.47
C VAL A 555 4.41 -81.02 68.09
N ASP A 556 4.12 -81.80 67.04
CA ASP A 556 4.96 -82.88 66.49
C ASP A 556 5.74 -82.45 65.22
N SER A 557 5.88 -81.14 65.00
CA SER A 557 6.63 -80.59 63.87
C SER A 557 8.13 -80.86 64.08
N PRO A 558 8.84 -81.49 63.12
CA PRO A 558 10.29 -81.59 63.19
C PRO A 558 10.94 -80.21 63.02
N ALA A 559 12.20 -80.08 63.46
CA ALA A 559 12.99 -78.89 63.15
C ALA A 559 13.16 -78.77 61.62
N VAL A 560 12.61 -77.71 61.04
CA VAL A 560 12.58 -77.50 59.59
C VAL A 560 12.43 -76.01 59.26
N THR A 561 13.00 -75.57 58.15
CA THR A 561 12.70 -74.26 57.57
C THR A 561 11.64 -74.43 56.48
N ALA A 562 10.43 -73.91 56.72
CA ALA A 562 9.34 -73.92 55.74
C ALA A 562 9.34 -72.63 54.93
N ASN A 563 9.26 -72.76 53.60
CA ASN A 563 8.99 -71.62 52.72
C ASN A 563 7.49 -71.46 52.58
N ILE A 564 7.00 -70.26 52.90
CA ILE A 564 5.61 -69.88 52.80
C ILE A 564 5.49 -68.89 51.66
N THR A 565 4.79 -69.28 50.59
CA THR A 565 4.51 -68.39 49.47
C THR A 565 3.14 -67.77 49.65
N ILE A 566 3.09 -66.46 49.75
CA ILE A 566 1.88 -65.66 49.86
C ILE A 566 1.61 -65.04 48.49
N THR A 567 0.38 -65.13 48.01
CA THR A 567 -0.07 -64.58 46.73
C THR A 567 -1.13 -63.52 46.99
N ALA A 568 -0.95 -62.34 46.40
CA ALA A 568 -1.94 -61.27 46.35
C ALA A 568 -2.50 -61.13 44.93
N THR A 569 -3.82 -61.28 44.78
CA THR A 569 -4.51 -61.26 43.48
C THR A 569 -5.58 -60.18 43.46
N SER A 570 -5.48 -59.23 42.51
CA SER A 570 -6.51 -58.23 42.22
C SER A 570 -6.84 -58.24 40.72
N GLY A 571 -7.99 -58.78 40.35
CA GLY A 571 -8.33 -59.02 38.94
C GLY A 571 -7.28 -59.90 38.26
N GLN A 572 -6.64 -59.38 37.20
CA GLN A 572 -5.56 -60.05 36.47
C GLN A 572 -4.16 -59.79 37.06
N ILE A 573 -4.03 -58.92 38.06
CA ILE A 573 -2.75 -58.55 38.67
C ILE A 573 -2.44 -59.53 39.81
N VAL A 574 -1.37 -60.30 39.65
CA VAL A 574 -0.89 -61.26 40.66
C VAL A 574 0.52 -60.89 41.10
N ARG A 575 0.75 -60.87 42.41
CA ARG A 575 2.07 -60.68 43.04
C ARG A 575 2.29 -61.72 44.12
N THR A 576 3.52 -62.21 44.24
CA THR A 576 3.89 -63.23 45.23
C THR A 576 5.05 -62.75 46.08
N ALA A 577 5.03 -63.11 47.36
CA ALA A 577 6.15 -62.94 48.29
C ALA A 577 6.37 -64.25 49.04
N THR A 578 7.63 -64.62 49.26
CA THR A 578 7.97 -65.83 50.00
C THR A 578 8.71 -65.45 51.29
N VAL A 579 8.26 -65.99 52.41
CA VAL A 579 8.89 -65.84 53.74
C VAL A 579 9.29 -67.20 54.29
N LYS A 580 10.20 -67.20 55.27
CA LYS A 580 10.69 -68.42 55.92
C LYS A 580 10.17 -68.53 57.35
N LEU A 581 9.58 -69.67 57.70
CA LEU A 581 9.29 -70.02 59.08
C LEU A 581 10.25 -71.13 59.52
N GLU A 582 11.13 -70.81 60.46
CA GLU A 582 12.06 -71.76 61.05
C GLU A 582 11.41 -72.39 62.29
N VAL A 583 11.06 -73.66 62.20
CA VAL A 583 10.57 -74.44 63.33
C VAL A 583 11.77 -75.02 64.06
N LEU A 584 11.91 -74.67 65.34
CA LEU A 584 12.92 -75.18 66.24
C LEU A 584 12.32 -76.34 67.05
N ALA A 585 13.14 -77.37 67.31
CA ALA A 585 12.74 -78.56 68.07
C ALA A 585 12.50 -78.27 69.55
#